data_AF-A0A2V6WXJ0-F1
#
_entry.id   AF-A0A2V6WXJ0-F1
#
_cell.length_a   1.000
_cell.length_b   1.000
_cell.length_c   1.000
_cell.angle_alpha   90.00
_cell.angle_beta   90.00
_cell.angle_gamma   90.00
#
_symmetry.space_group_name_H-M   'P 1'
#
loop_
_entity.id
_entity.type
_entity.pdbx_description
1 polymer ?
#
loop_
_entity_poly.entity_id
_entity_poly.type
_entity_poly.pdbx_seq_one_letter_code
_entity_poly.pdbx_strand_id
1 'polypeptide(L)'
;LREALDWLRDQVDLLFESRAGALLKDPWEARDDYIRVVLDRSRDTRADYWARHQRRPLEDAEQVKAIRLLEMERQRLLMYTSCGWFFDEISRLEPVQILRYAAMAIQYVRSLGGGALEEEFLRRLAPAPSNLPELGDGAEVYRRLVRPAVVDPRRVVAHYAISSLFESHREERRVYSYTIRRLDEQSDAHHGIALRIGRVSVRSEITGETDDAAYAVLHYGGHDVQCGLREFGSVETYEEMAADLRQRFARGSVSEVVRALDRHFPGEPYTLRHLFEDDRRTILARIAEGVLQRDDGTYRQLWDENRKLIRHLRETDATVPEVLATVARHVLARSITAELGQAEASGVVPDRVFDLLEEARQGGLSLDLSAANAQARRTVARAMDALAVDPAPERAQSTLALIDRAWRLGVWFGLWDTQNRFLEIWRRRPEARPALRALAERLGFRLD
;
A
#
# COMPACT_ATOMS: atom_id res chain seq x y z
N LEU A 1 12.82 8.69 27.87
CA LEU A 1 13.02 7.86 26.66
C LEU A 1 14.10 6.80 26.87
N ARG A 2 15.37 7.20 27.08
CA ARG A 2 16.49 6.25 27.27
C ARG A 2 16.23 5.21 28.36
N GLU A 3 15.81 5.64 29.53
CA GLU A 3 15.49 4.74 30.65
C GLU A 3 14.40 3.71 30.32
N ALA A 4 13.39 4.08 29.52
CA ALA A 4 12.34 3.15 29.10
C ALA A 4 12.89 2.08 28.13
N LEU A 5 13.79 2.49 27.22
CA LEU A 5 14.44 1.59 26.27
C LEU A 5 15.49 0.69 26.94
N ASP A 6 16.23 1.22 27.93
CA ASP A 6 17.19 0.44 28.73
C ASP A 6 16.45 -0.62 29.56
N TRP A 7 15.33 -0.27 30.18
CA TRP A 7 14.49 -1.24 30.88
C TRP A 7 13.97 -2.33 29.94
N LEU A 8 13.44 -1.95 28.77
CA LEU A 8 12.92 -2.91 27.80
C LEU A 8 14.03 -3.83 27.28
N ARG A 9 15.22 -3.27 27.00
CA ARG A 9 16.42 -4.05 26.68
C ARG A 9 16.65 -5.11 27.74
N ASP A 10 16.71 -4.73 29.02
CA ASP A 10 17.05 -5.69 30.07
C ASP A 10 16.02 -6.83 30.15
N GLN A 11 14.73 -6.55 29.90
CA GLN A 11 13.71 -7.60 29.81
C GLN A 11 13.88 -8.52 28.59
N VAL A 12 14.25 -7.94 27.44
CA VAL A 12 14.49 -8.68 26.19
C VAL A 12 15.72 -9.58 26.32
N ASP A 13 16.83 -9.02 26.80
CA ASP A 13 18.12 -9.71 26.97
C ASP A 13 17.97 -10.92 27.94
N LEU A 14 17.24 -10.75 29.05
CA LEU A 14 16.94 -11.84 30.01
C LEU A 14 16.13 -12.98 29.38
N LEU A 15 15.09 -12.66 28.61
CA LEU A 15 14.27 -13.67 27.93
C LEU A 15 15.08 -14.38 26.85
N PHE A 16 15.88 -13.62 26.09
CA PHE A 16 16.71 -14.15 25.01
C PHE A 16 17.70 -15.17 25.55
N GLU A 17 18.51 -14.81 26.54
CA GLU A 17 19.53 -15.71 27.11
C GLU A 17 18.92 -17.01 27.64
N SER A 18 17.80 -16.90 28.38
CA SER A 18 17.09 -18.07 28.92
C SER A 18 16.54 -19.00 27.85
N ARG A 19 15.88 -18.46 26.82
CA ARG A 19 15.16 -19.27 25.81
C ARG A 19 16.07 -19.74 24.67
N ALA A 20 16.99 -18.89 24.24
CA ALA A 20 17.91 -19.19 23.15
C ALA A 20 18.99 -20.19 23.60
N GLY A 21 19.41 -20.19 24.87
CA GLY A 21 20.39 -21.16 25.38
C GLY A 21 19.95 -22.64 25.29
N ALA A 22 18.64 -22.89 25.19
CA ALA A 22 18.09 -24.21 24.94
C ALA A 22 18.19 -24.66 23.47
N LEU A 23 18.31 -23.72 22.53
CA LEU A 23 18.25 -23.95 21.07
C LEU A 23 19.61 -23.73 20.39
N LEU A 24 20.42 -22.82 20.91
CA LEU A 24 21.68 -22.36 20.33
C LEU A 24 22.86 -22.73 21.23
N LYS A 25 24.03 -22.98 20.64
CA LYS A 25 25.28 -23.31 21.35
C LYS A 25 25.71 -22.14 22.25
N ASP A 26 25.82 -20.97 21.65
CA ASP A 26 26.07 -19.68 22.28
C ASP A 26 25.03 -18.68 21.73
N PRO A 27 24.05 -18.22 22.53
CA PRO A 27 23.04 -17.27 22.08
C PRO A 27 23.60 -15.93 21.59
N TRP A 28 24.65 -15.41 22.22
CA TRP A 28 25.18 -14.08 21.95
C TRP A 28 26.04 -14.07 20.69
N GLU A 29 26.88 -15.10 20.51
CA GLU A 29 27.61 -15.30 19.25
C GLU A 29 26.63 -15.51 18.09
N ALA A 30 25.59 -16.34 18.28
CA ALA A 30 24.58 -16.58 17.26
C ALA A 30 23.81 -15.30 16.90
N ARG A 31 23.50 -14.43 17.86
CA ARG A 31 22.90 -13.11 17.62
C ARG A 31 23.78 -12.24 16.73
N ASP A 32 25.08 -12.17 17.02
CA ASP A 32 26.01 -11.32 16.27
C ASP A 32 26.20 -11.82 14.83
N ASP A 33 26.32 -13.14 14.65
CA ASP A 33 26.42 -13.75 13.32
C ASP A 33 25.08 -13.73 12.53
N TYR A 34 23.95 -13.44 13.19
CA TYR A 34 22.62 -13.40 12.56
C TYR A 34 22.52 -12.35 11.44
N ILE A 35 23.40 -11.35 11.42
CA ILE A 35 23.48 -10.38 10.32
C ILE A 35 23.60 -11.05 8.95
N ARG A 36 24.25 -12.21 8.86
CA ARG A 36 24.39 -12.98 7.60
C ARG A 36 23.02 -13.39 7.05
N VAL A 37 22.13 -13.87 7.92
CA VAL A 37 20.76 -14.26 7.56
C VAL A 37 19.91 -13.02 7.25
N VAL A 38 20.14 -11.90 7.95
CA VAL A 38 19.43 -10.65 7.67
C VAL A 38 19.77 -10.12 6.26
N LEU A 39 21.03 -10.22 5.85
CA LEU A 39 21.51 -9.79 4.54
C LEU A 39 21.09 -10.75 3.42
N ASP A 40 21.07 -12.06 3.69
CA ASP A 40 20.56 -13.06 2.77
C ASP A 40 19.71 -14.11 3.49
N ARG A 41 18.40 -14.11 3.20
CA ARG A 41 17.43 -15.04 3.79
C ARG A 41 17.25 -16.33 2.98
N SER A 42 18.13 -16.63 2.03
CA SER A 42 18.10 -17.85 1.22
C SER A 42 18.13 -19.13 2.08
N ARG A 43 17.69 -20.24 1.50
CA ARG A 43 17.69 -21.55 2.17
C ARG A 43 19.11 -21.99 2.53
N ASP A 44 20.07 -21.73 1.65
CA ASP A 44 21.47 -22.13 1.84
C ASP A 44 22.11 -21.35 3.00
N THR A 45 21.93 -20.02 3.03
CA THR A 45 22.44 -19.19 4.13
C THR A 45 21.83 -19.58 5.49
N ARG A 46 20.54 -19.95 5.52
CA ARG A 46 19.90 -20.47 6.74
C ARG A 46 20.45 -21.84 7.14
N ALA A 47 20.66 -22.75 6.20
CA ALA A 47 21.22 -24.08 6.48
C ALA A 47 22.64 -23.98 7.08
N ASP A 48 23.48 -23.12 6.51
CA ASP A 48 24.83 -22.83 7.02
C ASP A 48 24.78 -22.24 8.44
N TYR A 49 23.85 -21.32 8.69
CA TYR A 49 23.66 -20.72 10.02
C TYR A 49 23.30 -21.77 11.06
N TRP A 50 22.35 -22.67 10.75
CA TRP A 50 21.96 -23.74 11.66
C TRP A 50 23.10 -24.72 11.92
N ALA A 51 23.85 -25.13 10.89
CA ALA A 51 24.99 -26.01 11.06
C ALA A 51 26.02 -25.47 12.07
N ARG A 52 26.21 -24.14 12.10
CA ARG A 52 27.13 -23.47 13.03
C ARG A 52 26.57 -23.31 14.43
N HIS A 53 25.35 -22.78 14.57
CA HIS A 53 24.87 -22.27 15.86
C HIS A 53 23.87 -23.18 16.59
N GLN A 54 23.24 -24.15 15.93
CA GLN A 54 22.24 -24.99 16.60
C GLN A 54 22.88 -25.88 17.67
N ARG A 55 22.29 -25.93 18.87
CA ARG A 55 22.80 -26.75 19.98
C ARG A 55 22.63 -28.25 19.71
N ARG A 56 21.54 -28.58 19.01
CA ARG A 56 21.15 -29.90 18.52
C ARG A 56 20.38 -29.71 17.21
N PRO A 57 20.12 -30.76 16.41
CA PRO A 57 19.18 -30.66 15.31
C PRO A 57 17.85 -30.08 15.80
N LEU A 58 17.42 -28.97 15.18
CA LEU A 58 16.18 -28.27 15.50
C LEU A 58 15.10 -28.64 14.50
N GLU A 59 13.91 -28.96 15.00
CA GLU A 59 12.70 -29.11 14.19
C GLU A 59 12.27 -27.74 13.60
N ASP A 60 11.45 -27.75 12.55
CA ASP A 60 11.01 -26.52 11.87
C ASP A 60 10.38 -25.49 12.83
N ALA A 61 9.54 -25.94 13.76
CA ALA A 61 8.93 -25.09 14.77
C ALA A 61 9.97 -24.47 15.73
N GLU A 62 11.02 -25.23 16.06
CA GLU A 62 12.10 -24.76 16.92
C GLU A 62 13.02 -23.77 16.20
N GLN A 63 13.26 -23.98 14.89
CA GLN A 63 13.97 -23.02 14.05
C GLN A 63 13.20 -21.71 13.95
N VAL A 64 11.88 -21.75 13.70
CA VAL A 64 11.02 -20.55 13.71
C VAL A 64 11.12 -19.83 15.06
N LYS A 65 11.05 -20.57 16.17
CA LYS A 65 11.20 -20.00 17.52
C LYS A 65 12.57 -19.35 17.73
N ALA A 66 13.65 -20.00 17.29
CA ALA A 66 15.00 -19.45 17.37
C ALA A 66 15.15 -18.17 16.53
N ILE A 67 14.60 -18.14 15.30
CA ILE A 67 14.59 -16.93 14.47
C ILE A 67 13.79 -15.80 15.13
N ARG A 68 12.65 -16.11 15.76
CA ARG A 68 11.86 -15.08 16.51
C ARG A 68 12.64 -14.49 17.66
N LEU A 69 13.41 -15.30 18.40
CA LEU A 69 14.32 -14.82 19.45
C LEU A 69 15.42 -13.91 18.89
N LEU A 70 16.00 -14.27 17.74
CA LEU A 70 17.03 -13.46 17.07
C LEU A 70 16.46 -12.16 16.49
N GLU A 71 15.26 -12.18 15.92
CA GLU A 71 14.57 -10.98 15.46
C GLU A 71 14.16 -10.07 16.62
N MET A 72 13.79 -10.62 17.79
CA MET A 72 13.53 -9.86 19.01
C MET A 72 14.77 -9.07 19.44
N GLU A 73 15.93 -9.72 19.52
CA GLU A 73 17.22 -9.07 19.78
C GLU A 73 17.55 -8.01 18.73
N ARG A 74 17.31 -8.31 17.45
CA ARG A 74 17.51 -7.35 16.37
C ARG A 74 16.65 -6.10 16.54
N GLN A 75 15.36 -6.23 16.91
CA GLN A 75 14.52 -5.07 17.21
C GLN A 75 15.09 -4.29 18.39
N ARG A 76 15.56 -4.98 19.43
CA ARG A 76 16.21 -4.34 20.58
C ARG A 76 17.47 -3.58 20.21
N LEU A 77 18.28 -4.06 19.26
CA LEU A 77 19.44 -3.33 18.74
C LEU A 77 19.00 -2.08 17.96
N LEU A 78 17.96 -2.21 17.13
CA LEU A 78 17.42 -1.13 16.31
C LEU A 78 16.80 0.01 17.13
N MET A 79 16.38 -0.23 18.38
CA MET A 79 15.93 0.85 19.30
C MET A 79 17.00 1.92 19.55
N TYR A 80 18.28 1.62 19.29
CA TYR A 80 19.42 2.49 19.57
C TYR A 80 20.03 3.12 18.31
N THR A 81 19.32 3.16 17.18
CA THR A 81 19.79 3.89 15.99
C THR A 81 19.97 5.38 16.28
N SER A 82 21.10 5.94 15.86
CA SER A 82 21.56 7.28 16.29
C SER A 82 20.61 8.42 15.91
N CYS A 83 19.90 8.31 14.78
CA CYS A 83 18.97 9.32 14.31
C CYS A 83 17.83 9.60 15.31
N GLY A 84 17.41 8.61 16.10
CA GLY A 84 16.36 8.76 17.11
C GLY A 84 16.75 9.61 18.33
N TRP A 85 18.02 10.05 18.43
CA TRP A 85 18.57 10.76 19.59
C TRP A 85 19.04 12.18 19.29
N PHE A 86 18.90 12.63 18.04
CA PHE A 86 19.51 13.88 17.57
C PHE A 86 18.62 15.10 17.82
N PHE A 87 17.29 14.93 17.74
CA PHE A 87 16.33 16.02 17.86
C PHE A 87 15.67 16.05 19.24
N ASP A 88 15.19 17.22 19.61
CA ASP A 88 14.53 17.54 20.90
C ASP A 88 13.05 17.15 20.95
N GLU A 89 12.48 16.55 19.90
CA GLU A 89 11.06 16.20 19.79
C GLU A 89 10.85 14.69 19.61
N ILE A 90 10.21 14.06 20.60
CA ILE A 90 9.93 12.62 20.63
C ILE A 90 8.85 12.16 19.62
N SER A 91 8.00 13.06 19.13
CA SER A 91 6.99 12.72 18.12
C SER A 91 7.49 12.79 16.67
N ARG A 92 8.76 13.19 16.45
CA ARG A 92 9.35 13.17 15.12
C ARG A 92 9.47 11.75 14.56
N LEU A 93 9.69 11.67 13.24
CA LEU A 93 9.77 10.41 12.52
C LEU A 93 10.87 9.50 13.08
N GLU A 94 12.01 10.06 13.51
CA GLU A 94 13.16 9.31 14.00
C GLU A 94 12.90 8.67 15.38
N PRO A 95 12.45 9.40 16.42
CA PRO A 95 12.15 8.76 17.70
C PRO A 95 10.91 7.85 17.63
N VAL A 96 9.91 8.18 16.80
CA VAL A 96 8.77 7.29 16.53
C VAL A 96 9.26 5.99 15.90
N GLN A 97 10.27 6.03 15.01
CA GLN A 97 10.82 4.83 14.41
C GLN A 97 11.52 3.91 15.44
N ILE A 98 12.28 4.44 16.38
CA ILE A 98 12.88 3.60 17.45
C ILE A 98 11.81 3.02 18.39
N LEU A 99 10.73 3.77 18.65
CA LEU A 99 9.60 3.26 19.42
C LEU A 99 8.81 2.17 18.67
N ARG A 100 8.77 2.19 17.33
CA ARG A 100 8.23 1.09 16.52
C ARG A 100 9.06 -0.19 16.67
N TYR A 101 10.38 -0.07 16.74
CA TYR A 101 11.23 -1.22 17.07
C TYR A 101 10.98 -1.73 18.49
N ALA A 102 10.80 -0.83 19.46
CA ALA A 102 10.43 -1.21 20.82
C ALA A 102 9.08 -1.95 20.86
N ALA A 103 8.07 -1.46 20.14
CA ALA A 103 6.77 -2.11 20.02
C ALA A 103 6.87 -3.51 19.38
N MET A 104 7.74 -3.68 18.39
CA MET A 104 7.99 -4.98 17.77
C MET A 104 8.71 -5.95 18.72
N ALA A 105 9.69 -5.46 19.50
CA ALA A 105 10.35 -6.26 20.53
C ALA A 105 9.34 -6.74 21.60
N ILE A 106 8.46 -5.85 22.07
CA ILE A 106 7.38 -6.19 23.03
C ILE A 106 6.44 -7.27 22.48
N GLN A 107 6.09 -7.20 21.19
CA GLN A 107 5.28 -8.24 20.54
C GLN A 107 6.00 -9.60 20.53
N TYR A 108 7.28 -9.63 20.17
CA TYR A 108 8.06 -10.85 20.23
C TYR A 108 8.12 -11.41 21.64
N VAL A 109 8.44 -10.59 22.64
CA VAL A 109 8.45 -10.98 24.06
C VAL A 109 7.13 -11.64 24.46
N ARG A 110 6.00 -10.99 24.17
CA ARG A 110 4.67 -11.55 24.48
C ARG A 110 4.48 -12.90 23.82
N SER A 111 4.79 -13.01 22.54
CA SER A 111 4.58 -14.23 21.76
C SER A 111 5.51 -15.38 22.15
N LEU A 112 6.66 -15.08 22.74
CA LEU A 112 7.65 -16.04 23.23
C LEU A 112 7.45 -16.38 24.71
N GLY A 113 6.34 -15.94 25.31
CA GLY A 113 5.97 -16.25 26.70
C GLY A 113 6.72 -15.43 27.75
N GLY A 114 7.21 -14.23 27.40
CA GLY A 114 7.86 -13.29 28.32
C GLY A 114 6.92 -12.33 29.05
N GLY A 115 5.60 -12.50 28.89
CA GLY A 115 4.59 -11.68 29.58
C GLY A 115 4.20 -10.40 28.85
N ALA A 116 3.33 -9.61 29.48
CA ALA A 116 2.82 -8.36 28.92
C ALA A 116 3.65 -7.17 29.43
N LEU A 117 4.50 -6.61 28.57
CA LEU A 117 5.39 -5.48 28.90
C LEU A 117 4.86 -4.11 28.47
N GLU A 118 3.84 -4.05 27.60
CA GLU A 118 3.38 -2.80 26.95
C GLU A 118 3.00 -1.71 27.98
N GLU A 119 2.18 -2.05 28.98
CA GLU A 119 1.72 -1.07 29.97
C GLU A 119 2.86 -0.52 30.84
N GLU A 120 3.78 -1.37 31.28
CA GLU A 120 4.95 -0.92 32.04
C GLU A 120 5.90 -0.08 31.19
N PHE A 121 6.08 -0.45 29.92
CA PHE A 121 6.84 0.35 28.97
C PHE A 121 6.24 1.76 28.81
N LEU A 122 4.91 1.86 28.64
CA LEU A 122 4.21 3.13 28.55
C LEU A 122 4.38 3.99 29.80
N ARG A 123 4.26 3.38 31.01
CA ARG A 123 4.50 4.09 32.27
C ARG A 123 5.90 4.69 32.35
N ARG A 124 6.92 3.94 31.89
CA ARG A 124 8.31 4.40 31.86
C ARG A 124 8.60 5.40 30.74
N LEU A 125 7.77 5.41 29.70
CA LEU A 125 7.91 6.31 28.58
C LEU A 125 7.27 7.68 28.85
N ALA A 126 6.22 7.74 29.67
CA ALA A 126 5.50 8.96 30.04
C ALA A 126 6.37 10.13 30.56
N PRO A 127 7.48 9.93 31.31
CA PRO A 127 8.35 11.04 31.70
C PRO A 127 9.10 11.72 30.54
N ALA A 128 9.03 11.20 29.31
CA ALA A 128 9.60 11.85 28.14
C ALA A 128 8.59 12.87 27.57
N PRO A 129 8.82 14.18 27.70
CA PRO A 129 7.88 15.18 27.20
C PRO A 129 7.88 15.24 25.67
N SER A 130 6.73 15.58 25.09
CA SER A 130 6.65 16.11 23.73
C SER A 130 6.58 17.63 23.79
N ASN A 131 7.22 18.32 22.83
CA ASN A 131 7.09 19.77 22.68
C ASN A 131 5.74 20.15 22.01
N LEU A 132 4.97 19.16 21.55
CA LEU A 132 3.62 19.35 21.01
C LEU A 132 2.56 19.15 22.13
N PRO A 133 1.81 20.21 22.51
CA PRO A 133 0.81 20.13 23.59
C PRO A 133 -0.27 19.07 23.36
N GLU A 134 -0.64 18.81 22.11
CA GLU A 134 -1.65 17.81 21.74
C GLU A 134 -1.19 16.36 21.91
N LEU A 135 0.11 16.14 22.07
CA LEU A 135 0.69 14.82 22.38
C LEU A 135 1.08 14.76 23.85
N GLY A 136 1.62 15.83 24.43
CA GLY A 136 1.93 15.90 25.87
C GLY A 136 3.16 15.08 26.26
N ASP A 137 3.12 13.76 26.12
CA ASP A 137 4.19 12.85 26.56
C ASP A 137 4.46 11.66 25.63
N GLY A 138 5.54 10.94 25.93
CA GLY A 138 5.98 9.77 25.18
C GLY A 138 4.98 8.61 25.19
N ALA A 139 4.17 8.46 26.23
CA ALA A 139 3.16 7.40 26.29
C ALA A 139 2.00 7.69 25.32
N GLU A 140 1.58 8.95 25.20
CA GLU A 140 0.60 9.37 24.21
C GLU A 140 1.17 9.32 22.79
N VAL A 141 2.43 9.73 22.60
CA VAL A 141 3.14 9.54 21.32
C VAL A 141 3.13 8.08 20.89
N TYR A 142 3.42 7.16 21.81
CA TYR A 142 3.34 5.73 21.51
C TYR A 142 1.92 5.33 21.12
N ARG A 143 0.91 5.70 21.92
CA ARG A 143 -0.49 5.34 21.68
C ARG A 143 -1.01 5.85 20.33
N ARG A 144 -0.63 7.07 19.92
CA ARG A 144 -1.12 7.70 18.69
C ARG A 144 -0.30 7.40 17.44
N LEU A 145 1.03 7.31 17.56
CA LEU A 145 1.94 7.25 16.40
C LEU A 145 2.64 5.90 16.21
N VAL A 146 2.72 5.09 17.27
CA VAL A 146 3.44 3.81 17.27
C VAL A 146 2.47 2.63 17.26
N ARG A 147 1.52 2.58 18.20
CA ARG A 147 0.56 1.48 18.33
C ARG A 147 -0.23 1.20 17.05
N PRO A 148 -0.71 2.22 16.29
CA PRO A 148 -1.42 1.95 15.04
C PRO A 148 -0.55 1.39 13.92
N ALA A 149 0.79 1.48 14.04
CA ALA A 149 1.74 0.92 13.08
C ALA A 149 2.14 -0.53 13.43
N VAL A 150 1.72 -1.05 14.59
CA VAL A 150 1.89 -2.46 14.93
C VAL A 150 1.13 -3.32 13.93
N VAL A 151 1.82 -4.31 13.37
CA VAL A 151 1.28 -5.24 12.39
C VAL A 151 1.30 -6.64 12.99
N ASP A 152 0.13 -7.22 13.13
CA ASP A 152 -0.03 -8.63 13.42
C ASP A 152 -0.41 -9.41 12.12
N PRO A 153 -0.15 -10.73 12.05
CA PRO A 153 -0.51 -11.55 10.89
C PRO A 153 -2.01 -11.50 10.53
N ARG A 154 -2.90 -11.33 11.51
CA ARG A 154 -4.35 -11.23 11.26
C ARG A 154 -4.66 -9.95 10.51
N ARG A 155 -4.05 -8.81 10.86
CA ARG A 155 -4.18 -7.55 10.10
C ARG A 155 -3.70 -7.70 8.66
N VAL A 156 -2.64 -8.48 8.42
CA VAL A 156 -2.16 -8.79 7.06
C VAL A 156 -3.21 -9.58 6.27
N VAL A 157 -3.84 -10.59 6.89
CA VAL A 157 -4.96 -11.34 6.28
C VAL A 157 -6.16 -10.44 6.04
N ALA A 158 -6.55 -9.60 7.00
CA ALA A 158 -7.67 -8.69 6.87
C ALA A 158 -7.45 -7.72 5.71
N HIS A 159 -6.22 -7.21 5.58
CA HIS A 159 -5.84 -6.35 4.49
C HIS A 159 -5.96 -7.06 3.12
N TYR A 160 -5.45 -8.28 3.02
CA TYR A 160 -5.61 -9.10 1.82
C TYR A 160 -7.09 -9.37 1.49
N ALA A 161 -7.86 -9.80 2.48
CA ALA A 161 -9.27 -10.15 2.33
C ALA A 161 -10.12 -8.95 1.90
N ILE A 162 -9.95 -7.79 2.54
CA ILE A 162 -10.68 -6.57 2.20
C ILE A 162 -10.26 -6.04 0.83
N SER A 163 -8.95 -6.01 0.54
CA SER A 163 -8.47 -5.53 -0.77
C SER A 163 -8.92 -6.42 -1.92
N SER A 164 -9.18 -7.71 -1.69
CA SER A 164 -9.69 -8.62 -2.72
C SER A 164 -11.00 -8.13 -3.31
N LEU A 165 -11.88 -7.51 -2.51
CA LEU A 165 -13.15 -6.95 -3.00
C LEU A 165 -12.98 -5.98 -4.18
N PHE A 166 -11.87 -5.26 -4.22
CA PHE A 166 -11.61 -4.19 -5.19
C PHE A 166 -10.56 -4.57 -6.24
N GLU A 167 -9.85 -5.69 -6.06
CA GLU A 167 -8.74 -6.12 -6.90
C GLU A 167 -8.71 -7.64 -7.08
N SER A 168 -8.49 -8.09 -8.32
CA SER A 168 -8.25 -9.50 -8.59
C SER A 168 -6.84 -9.87 -8.14
N HIS A 169 -6.73 -10.60 -7.03
CA HIS A 169 -5.44 -11.12 -6.56
C HIS A 169 -5.03 -12.38 -7.33
N ARG A 170 -3.71 -12.52 -7.53
CA ARG A 170 -3.10 -13.79 -7.93
C ARG A 170 -3.25 -14.82 -6.80
N GLU A 171 -3.03 -16.11 -7.12
CA GLU A 171 -3.03 -17.19 -6.11
C GLU A 171 -2.03 -16.92 -4.99
N GLU A 172 -0.88 -16.32 -5.32
CA GLU A 172 0.14 -15.89 -4.38
C GLU A 172 0.37 -14.38 -4.49
N ARG A 173 0.32 -13.68 -3.35
CA ARG A 173 0.56 -12.24 -3.26
C ARG A 173 1.51 -11.95 -2.11
N ARG A 174 2.54 -11.16 -2.40
CA ARG A 174 3.40 -10.59 -1.36
C ARG A 174 2.80 -9.29 -0.81
N VAL A 175 2.67 -9.23 0.50
CA VAL A 175 2.22 -8.06 1.27
C VAL A 175 3.34 -7.72 2.27
N TYR A 176 4.17 -6.73 1.92
CA TYR A 176 5.38 -6.36 2.67
C TYR A 176 6.31 -7.57 2.92
N SER A 177 6.45 -7.97 4.18
CA SER A 177 7.29 -9.08 4.65
C SER A 177 6.55 -10.42 4.76
N TYR A 178 5.33 -10.49 4.23
CA TYR A 178 4.49 -11.68 4.24
C TYR A 178 4.15 -12.11 2.81
N THR A 179 4.06 -13.41 2.64
CA THR A 179 3.54 -14.04 1.43
C THR A 179 2.23 -14.73 1.78
N ILE A 180 1.17 -14.35 1.07
CA ILE A 180 -0.16 -14.90 1.27
C ILE A 180 -0.48 -15.77 0.06
N ARG A 181 -0.79 -17.04 0.33
CA ARG A 181 -1.27 -18.00 -0.66
C ARG A 181 -2.75 -18.27 -0.44
N ARG A 182 -3.56 -18.06 -1.46
CA ARG A 182 -4.98 -18.42 -1.47
C ARG A 182 -5.13 -19.92 -1.67
N LEU A 183 -5.78 -20.58 -0.73
CA LEU A 183 -6.05 -22.01 -0.75
C LEU A 183 -7.48 -22.31 -1.23
N ASP A 184 -8.44 -21.46 -0.85
CA ASP A 184 -9.82 -21.51 -1.34
C ASP A 184 -10.41 -20.09 -1.36
N GLU A 185 -11.34 -19.84 -2.28
CA GLU A 185 -12.14 -18.62 -2.31
C GLU A 185 -13.49 -18.86 -2.98
N GLN A 186 -14.52 -18.36 -2.32
CA GLN A 186 -15.89 -18.38 -2.76
C GLN A 186 -16.42 -16.95 -2.73
N SER A 187 -17.09 -16.53 -3.79
CA SER A 187 -17.64 -15.18 -3.88
C SER A 187 -19.05 -15.19 -4.43
N ASP A 188 -19.91 -14.39 -3.82
CA ASP A 188 -21.28 -14.14 -4.26
C ASP A 188 -21.53 -12.63 -4.23
N ALA A 189 -22.24 -12.11 -5.24
CA ALA A 189 -22.63 -10.70 -5.28
C ALA A 189 -24.06 -10.55 -5.80
N HIS A 190 -24.85 -9.70 -5.14
CA HIS A 190 -26.23 -9.44 -5.50
C HIS A 190 -26.64 -8.01 -5.11
N HIS A 191 -27.31 -7.29 -6.02
CA HIS A 191 -27.84 -5.94 -5.80
C HIS A 191 -26.87 -4.93 -5.13
N GLY A 192 -25.58 -4.97 -5.48
CA GLY A 192 -24.57 -4.04 -4.95
C GLY A 192 -23.96 -4.43 -3.60
N ILE A 193 -24.32 -5.61 -3.08
CA ILE A 193 -23.74 -6.24 -1.89
C ILE A 193 -22.89 -7.41 -2.37
N ALA A 194 -21.73 -7.62 -1.75
CA ALA A 194 -20.84 -8.74 -2.06
C ALA A 194 -20.39 -9.47 -0.80
N LEU A 195 -20.37 -10.79 -0.85
CA LEU A 195 -19.81 -11.67 0.16
C LEU A 195 -18.65 -12.45 -0.44
N ARG A 196 -17.51 -12.44 0.24
CA ARG A 196 -16.36 -13.30 -0.08
C ARG A 196 -15.98 -14.11 1.13
N ILE A 197 -15.74 -15.39 0.93
CA ILE A 197 -15.29 -16.32 1.96
C ILE A 197 -14.06 -17.00 1.40
N GLY A 198 -13.00 -17.12 2.20
CA GLY A 198 -11.78 -17.75 1.71
C GLY A 198 -10.91 -18.33 2.81
N ARG A 199 -9.98 -19.17 2.36
CA ARG A 199 -8.91 -19.75 3.16
C ARG A 199 -7.58 -19.32 2.57
N VAL A 200 -6.69 -18.86 3.43
CA VAL A 200 -5.32 -18.46 3.05
C VAL A 200 -4.30 -19.11 3.97
N SER A 201 -3.12 -19.33 3.41
CA SER A 201 -1.89 -19.60 4.16
C SER A 201 -1.03 -18.34 4.14
N VAL A 202 -0.57 -17.90 5.30
CA VAL A 202 0.22 -16.68 5.46
C VAL A 202 1.58 -17.07 5.99
N ARG A 203 2.61 -16.74 5.22
CA ARG A 203 4.00 -17.02 5.57
C ARG A 203 4.78 -15.74 5.80
N SER A 204 5.47 -15.66 6.93
CA SER A 204 6.45 -14.61 7.21
C SER A 204 7.75 -14.90 6.48
N GLU A 205 8.18 -14.00 5.59
CA GLU A 205 9.48 -14.11 4.90
C GLU A 205 10.66 -13.92 5.88
N ILE A 206 10.39 -13.27 7.02
CA ILE A 206 11.37 -13.02 8.06
C ILE A 206 11.58 -14.28 8.90
N THR A 207 10.51 -14.75 9.55
CA THR A 207 10.59 -15.84 10.55
C THR A 207 10.42 -17.23 9.93
N GLY A 208 9.81 -17.32 8.74
CA GLY A 208 9.40 -18.59 8.13
C GLY A 208 8.12 -19.18 8.72
N GLU A 209 7.57 -18.57 9.76
CA GLU A 209 6.29 -18.95 10.39
C GLU A 209 5.17 -18.94 9.34
N THR A 210 4.36 -19.98 9.35
CA THR A 210 3.25 -20.16 8.41
C THR A 210 1.99 -20.49 9.20
N ASP A 211 0.95 -19.68 9.02
CA ASP A 211 -0.34 -19.84 9.66
C ASP A 211 -1.45 -19.90 8.62
N ASP A 212 -2.41 -20.80 8.81
CA ASP A 212 -3.61 -20.86 8.00
C ASP A 212 -4.75 -20.10 8.67
N ALA A 213 -5.46 -19.30 7.88
CA ALA A 213 -6.59 -18.50 8.35
C ALA A 213 -7.78 -18.64 7.40
N ALA A 214 -8.98 -18.61 7.98
CA ALA A 214 -10.22 -18.45 7.25
C ALA A 214 -10.75 -17.03 7.46
N TYR A 215 -11.31 -16.46 6.41
CA TYR A 215 -11.88 -15.13 6.43
C TYR A 215 -13.24 -15.10 5.75
N ALA A 216 -14.06 -14.14 6.16
CA ALA A 216 -15.24 -13.72 5.41
C ALA A 216 -15.28 -12.20 5.35
N VAL A 217 -15.59 -11.66 4.18
CA VAL A 217 -15.74 -10.22 3.94
C VAL A 217 -17.10 -9.95 3.33
N LEU A 218 -17.84 -9.06 3.98
CA LEU A 218 -19.12 -8.55 3.51
C LEU A 218 -18.97 -7.07 3.15
N HIS A 219 -19.33 -6.73 1.93
CA HIS A 219 -19.42 -5.36 1.43
C HIS A 219 -20.89 -5.00 1.26
N TYR A 220 -21.35 -3.99 1.99
CA TYR A 220 -22.75 -3.54 1.98
C TYR A 220 -23.08 -2.58 0.81
N GLY A 221 -22.10 -2.31 -0.04
CA GLY A 221 -22.14 -1.22 -1.00
C GLY A 221 -21.52 0.07 -0.45
N GLY A 222 -21.06 0.93 -1.36
CA GLY A 222 -20.36 2.16 -0.98
C GLY A 222 -19.07 1.86 -0.21
N HIS A 223 -18.94 2.44 0.99
CA HIS A 223 -17.71 2.37 1.80
C HIS A 223 -17.79 1.39 2.98
N ASP A 224 -18.93 0.75 3.21
CA ASP A 224 -19.12 -0.09 4.39
C ASP A 224 -18.68 -1.53 4.11
N VAL A 225 -17.66 -1.99 4.85
CA VAL A 225 -17.03 -3.29 4.71
C VAL A 225 -16.78 -3.87 6.09
N GLN A 226 -17.20 -5.12 6.29
CA GLN A 226 -16.92 -5.91 7.48
C GLN A 226 -16.13 -7.16 7.10
N CYS A 227 -15.02 -7.40 7.79
CA CYS A 227 -14.20 -8.59 7.61
C CYS A 227 -14.02 -9.32 8.95
N GLY A 228 -14.44 -10.59 8.98
CA GLY A 228 -14.19 -11.51 10.08
C GLY A 228 -13.00 -12.40 9.77
N LEU A 229 -12.19 -12.69 10.79
CA LEU A 229 -11.02 -13.59 10.71
C LEU A 229 -11.03 -14.61 11.83
N ARG A 230 -10.68 -15.86 11.49
CA ARG A 230 -10.45 -16.93 12.45
C ARG A 230 -9.26 -17.76 12.04
N GLU A 231 -8.65 -18.40 13.02
CA GLU A 231 -7.68 -19.47 12.77
C GLU A 231 -8.37 -20.61 12.02
N PHE A 232 -7.64 -21.20 11.07
CA PHE A 232 -8.14 -22.36 10.35
C PHE A 232 -8.17 -23.56 11.29
N GLY A 233 -9.36 -24.14 11.49
CA GLY A 233 -9.54 -25.37 12.26
C GLY A 233 -9.43 -26.58 11.34
N SER A 234 -10.57 -27.03 10.83
CA SER A 234 -10.65 -28.14 9.87
C SER A 234 -11.41 -27.74 8.61
N VAL A 235 -11.27 -28.55 7.56
CA VAL A 235 -11.99 -28.35 6.29
C VAL A 235 -13.50 -28.40 6.52
N GLU A 236 -13.97 -29.32 7.35
CA GLU A 236 -15.40 -29.49 7.67
C GLU A 236 -15.97 -28.24 8.34
N THR A 237 -15.29 -27.72 9.37
CA THR A 237 -15.75 -26.49 10.06
C THR A 237 -15.74 -25.26 9.14
N TYR A 238 -14.84 -25.23 8.16
CA TYR A 238 -14.77 -24.16 7.16
C TYR A 238 -15.92 -24.28 6.14
N GLU A 239 -16.18 -25.48 5.63
CA GLU A 239 -17.26 -25.73 4.67
C GLU A 239 -18.64 -25.48 5.28
N GLU A 240 -18.86 -25.89 6.53
CA GLU A 240 -20.09 -25.60 7.28
C GLU A 240 -20.32 -24.09 7.45
N MET A 241 -19.28 -23.37 7.86
CA MET A 241 -19.31 -21.90 7.98
C MET A 241 -19.60 -21.24 6.64
N ALA A 242 -18.90 -21.66 5.58
CA ALA A 242 -19.07 -21.10 4.25
C ALA A 242 -20.49 -21.34 3.73
N ALA A 243 -21.02 -22.55 3.89
CA ALA A 243 -22.37 -22.90 3.49
C ALA A 243 -23.45 -22.08 4.24
N ASP A 244 -23.34 -21.93 5.56
CA ASP A 244 -24.28 -21.13 6.36
C ASP A 244 -24.30 -19.65 5.93
N LEU A 245 -23.12 -19.06 5.73
CA LEU A 245 -23.00 -17.66 5.28
C LEU A 245 -23.58 -17.47 3.88
N ARG A 246 -23.27 -18.35 2.93
CA ARG A 246 -23.79 -18.28 1.55
C ARG A 246 -25.29 -18.51 1.50
N GLN A 247 -25.82 -19.47 2.26
CA GLN A 247 -27.25 -19.74 2.29
C GLN A 247 -28.03 -18.53 2.81
N ARG A 248 -27.54 -17.87 3.86
CA ARG A 248 -28.15 -16.62 4.39
C ARG A 248 -28.04 -15.47 3.41
N PHE A 249 -26.89 -15.35 2.74
CA PHE A 249 -26.67 -14.33 1.72
C PHE A 249 -27.64 -14.49 0.54
N ALA A 250 -27.84 -15.72 0.06
CA ALA A 250 -28.78 -16.02 -1.02
C ALA A 250 -30.25 -15.72 -0.68
N ARG A 251 -30.62 -15.72 0.62
CA ARG A 251 -31.97 -15.34 1.08
C ARG A 251 -32.20 -13.82 1.14
N GLY A 252 -31.16 -13.01 0.92
CA GLY A 252 -31.26 -11.55 0.83
C GLY A 252 -31.37 -10.78 2.16
N SER A 253 -31.31 -11.46 3.31
CA SER A 253 -31.34 -10.77 4.62
C SER A 253 -29.92 -10.42 5.08
N VAL A 254 -29.48 -9.18 4.81
CA VAL A 254 -28.18 -8.66 5.26
C VAL A 254 -28.00 -8.83 6.77
N SER A 255 -29.03 -8.52 7.55
CA SER A 255 -28.99 -8.63 9.01
C SER A 255 -28.74 -10.07 9.50
N GLU A 256 -29.20 -11.08 8.78
CA GLU A 256 -28.92 -12.48 9.11
C GLU A 256 -27.48 -12.86 8.81
N VAL A 257 -26.92 -12.34 7.71
CA VAL A 257 -25.51 -12.56 7.35
C VAL A 257 -24.60 -11.91 8.38
N VAL A 258 -24.88 -10.66 8.82
CA VAL A 258 -24.09 -9.99 9.87
C VAL A 258 -24.11 -10.79 11.17
N ARG A 259 -25.29 -11.22 11.62
CA ARG A 259 -25.39 -12.06 12.84
C ARG A 259 -24.65 -13.38 12.71
N ALA A 260 -24.62 -13.97 11.51
CA ALA A 260 -23.85 -15.19 11.25
C ALA A 260 -22.34 -14.91 11.22
N LEU A 261 -21.91 -13.79 10.64
CA LEU A 261 -20.51 -13.34 10.69
C LEU A 261 -20.05 -13.15 12.13
N ASP A 262 -20.79 -12.41 12.95
CA ASP A 262 -20.44 -12.16 14.36
C ASP A 262 -20.38 -13.47 15.17
N ARG A 263 -21.19 -14.47 14.81
CA ARG A 263 -21.18 -15.80 15.44
C ARG A 263 -19.95 -16.62 15.05
N HIS A 264 -19.62 -16.65 13.76
CA HIS A 264 -18.50 -17.44 13.23
C HIS A 264 -17.14 -16.79 13.46
N PHE A 265 -17.11 -15.47 13.63
CA PHE A 265 -15.91 -14.66 13.80
C PHE A 265 -16.04 -13.77 15.04
N PRO A 266 -15.82 -14.33 16.25
CA PRO A 266 -15.92 -13.56 17.48
C PRO A 266 -14.82 -12.50 17.56
N GLY A 267 -15.18 -11.31 18.05
CA GLY A 267 -14.28 -10.17 18.24
C GLY A 267 -14.70 -8.92 17.46
N GLU A 268 -13.88 -7.88 17.49
CA GLU A 268 -14.11 -6.70 16.65
C GLU A 268 -13.80 -7.02 15.18
N PRO A 269 -14.70 -6.66 14.25
CA PRO A 269 -14.45 -6.88 12.84
C PRO A 269 -13.39 -5.93 12.29
N TYR A 270 -12.69 -6.41 11.26
CA TYR A 270 -11.85 -5.57 10.43
C TYR A 270 -12.71 -4.79 9.43
N THR A 271 -12.24 -3.61 9.06
CA THR A 271 -12.92 -2.62 8.21
C THR A 271 -11.86 -1.85 7.43
N LEU A 272 -12.27 -0.95 6.53
CA LEU A 272 -11.34 -0.13 5.74
C LEU A 272 -10.29 0.62 6.59
N ARG A 273 -10.58 0.94 7.86
CA ARG A 273 -9.62 1.62 8.77
C ARG A 273 -8.37 0.80 9.04
N HIS A 274 -8.46 -0.53 8.95
CA HIS A 274 -7.38 -1.47 9.26
C HIS A 274 -6.47 -1.77 8.07
N LEU A 275 -6.87 -1.36 6.85
CA LEU A 275 -6.01 -1.43 5.67
C LEU A 275 -4.72 -0.63 5.89
N PHE A 276 -3.63 -1.11 5.28
CA PHE A 276 -2.39 -0.35 5.19
C PHE A 276 -2.58 0.92 4.37
N GLU A 277 -1.80 1.94 4.71
CA GLU A 277 -2.10 3.33 4.33
C GLU A 277 -2.23 3.54 2.82
N ASP A 278 -1.30 3.01 2.03
CA ASP A 278 -1.28 3.20 0.57
C ASP A 278 -2.48 2.55 -0.12
N ASP A 279 -2.76 1.28 0.19
CA ASP A 279 -3.91 0.56 -0.36
C ASP A 279 -5.22 1.13 0.17
N ARG A 280 -5.28 1.58 1.43
CA ARG A 280 -6.45 2.25 2.00
C ARG A 280 -6.80 3.51 1.21
N ARG A 281 -5.82 4.37 0.93
CA ARG A 281 -6.00 5.58 0.11
C ARG A 281 -6.47 5.23 -1.28
N THR A 282 -5.86 4.22 -1.90
CA THR A 282 -6.23 3.74 -3.24
C THR A 282 -7.66 3.21 -3.30
N ILE A 283 -8.06 2.36 -2.36
CA ILE A 283 -9.41 1.78 -2.28
C ILE A 283 -10.45 2.86 -2.00
N LEU A 284 -10.20 3.77 -1.05
CA LEU A 284 -11.12 4.87 -0.75
C LEU A 284 -11.29 5.82 -1.95
N ALA A 285 -10.21 6.12 -2.67
CA ALA A 285 -10.28 6.92 -3.90
C ALA A 285 -11.16 6.23 -4.96
N ARG A 286 -11.03 4.91 -5.15
CA ARG A 286 -11.90 4.15 -6.07
C ARG A 286 -13.36 4.15 -5.64
N ILE A 287 -13.64 4.01 -4.34
CA ILE A 287 -15.02 4.07 -3.82
C ILE A 287 -15.61 5.46 -4.08
N ALA A 288 -14.86 6.53 -3.80
CA ALA A 288 -15.28 7.90 -4.06
C ALA A 288 -15.51 8.15 -5.55
N GLU A 289 -14.63 7.66 -6.42
CA GLU A 289 -14.78 7.75 -7.87
C GLU A 289 -16.03 7.01 -8.35
N GLY A 290 -16.34 5.83 -7.82
CA GLY A 290 -17.56 5.09 -8.13
C GLY A 290 -18.84 5.84 -7.77
N VAL A 291 -18.83 6.65 -6.71
CA VAL A 291 -19.96 7.54 -6.37
C VAL A 291 -20.09 8.66 -7.41
N LEU A 292 -18.98 9.34 -7.73
CA LEU A 292 -18.97 10.42 -8.73
C LEU A 292 -19.32 9.93 -10.14
N GLN A 293 -19.05 8.68 -10.47
CA GLN A 293 -19.43 8.08 -11.75
C GLN A 293 -20.94 7.88 -11.90
N ARG A 294 -21.67 7.58 -10.82
CA ARG A 294 -23.13 7.38 -10.89
C ARG A 294 -23.87 8.66 -11.28
N ASP A 295 -23.38 9.81 -10.82
CA ASP A 295 -24.01 11.11 -11.04
C ASP A 295 -23.42 11.88 -12.24
N ASP A 296 -22.56 11.25 -13.04
CA ASP A 296 -21.85 11.90 -14.14
C ASP A 296 -22.80 12.47 -15.20
N GLY A 297 -23.94 11.82 -15.45
CA GLY A 297 -24.99 12.34 -16.33
C GLY A 297 -25.59 13.65 -15.83
N THR A 298 -25.84 13.75 -14.52
CA THR A 298 -26.36 14.95 -13.87
C THR A 298 -25.35 16.10 -13.95
N TYR A 299 -24.07 15.82 -13.67
CA TYR A 299 -23.02 16.83 -13.77
C TYR A 299 -22.84 17.34 -15.19
N ARG A 300 -22.86 16.45 -16.19
CA ARG A 300 -22.79 16.84 -17.60
C ARG A 300 -23.98 17.68 -18.03
N GLN A 301 -25.20 17.29 -17.66
CA GLN A 301 -26.39 18.07 -17.97
C GLN A 301 -26.31 19.48 -17.39
N LEU A 302 -25.93 19.60 -16.11
CA LEU A 302 -25.79 20.89 -15.45
C LEU A 302 -24.71 21.76 -16.12
N TRP A 303 -23.60 21.16 -16.56
CA TRP A 303 -22.59 21.86 -17.35
C TRP A 303 -23.13 22.31 -18.71
N ASP A 304 -23.74 21.42 -19.49
CA ASP A 304 -24.19 21.70 -20.86
C ASP A 304 -25.24 22.82 -20.91
N GLU A 305 -26.15 22.84 -19.92
CA GLU A 305 -27.17 23.89 -19.76
C GLU A 305 -26.57 25.25 -19.38
N ASN A 306 -25.49 25.26 -18.58
CA ASN A 306 -24.95 26.48 -17.97
C ASN A 306 -23.63 26.97 -18.57
N ARG A 307 -23.00 26.25 -19.50
CA ARG A 307 -21.68 26.62 -20.06
C ARG A 307 -21.65 28.00 -20.72
N LYS A 308 -22.74 28.40 -21.39
CA LYS A 308 -22.86 29.73 -22.01
C LYS A 308 -22.96 30.84 -20.95
N LEU A 309 -23.68 30.58 -19.86
CA LEU A 309 -23.80 31.50 -18.74
C LEU A 309 -22.45 31.69 -18.03
N ILE A 310 -21.74 30.59 -17.75
CA ILE A 310 -20.39 30.63 -17.13
C ILE A 310 -19.45 31.49 -17.98
N ARG A 311 -19.46 31.31 -19.30
CA ARG A 311 -18.66 32.13 -20.22
C ARG A 311 -19.04 33.61 -20.16
N HIS A 312 -20.34 33.92 -20.22
CA HIS A 312 -20.81 35.30 -20.17
C HIS A 312 -20.46 36.00 -18.85
N LEU A 313 -20.57 35.29 -17.72
CA LEU A 313 -20.15 35.81 -16.41
C LEU A 313 -18.67 36.18 -16.41
N ARG A 314 -17.81 35.35 -17.01
CA ARG A 314 -16.37 35.65 -17.12
C ARG A 314 -16.06 36.79 -18.07
N GLU A 315 -16.75 36.87 -19.21
CA GLU A 315 -16.60 37.98 -20.17
C GLU A 315 -17.02 39.33 -19.58
N THR A 316 -17.90 39.32 -18.58
CA THR A 316 -18.41 40.51 -17.89
C THR A 316 -17.73 40.79 -16.55
N ASP A 317 -16.60 40.11 -16.26
CA ASP A 317 -15.87 40.18 -14.99
C ASP A 317 -16.72 39.86 -13.74
N ALA A 318 -17.85 39.17 -13.92
CA ALA A 318 -18.70 38.69 -12.84
C ALA A 318 -18.15 37.39 -12.23
N THR A 319 -18.41 37.20 -10.93
CA THR A 319 -17.99 35.98 -10.22
C THR A 319 -18.85 34.79 -10.64
N VAL A 320 -18.22 33.72 -11.12
CA VAL A 320 -18.90 32.44 -11.37
C VAL A 320 -19.22 31.78 -10.04
N PRO A 321 -20.48 31.36 -9.78
CA PRO A 321 -20.81 30.60 -8.57
C PRO A 321 -19.95 29.33 -8.42
N GLU A 322 -19.41 29.09 -7.23
CA GLU A 322 -18.44 28.00 -6.98
C GLU A 322 -18.99 26.61 -7.31
N VAL A 323 -20.30 26.41 -7.13
CA VAL A 323 -20.97 25.15 -7.49
C VAL A 323 -20.87 24.89 -8.99
N LEU A 324 -21.13 25.91 -9.83
CA LEU A 324 -21.02 25.80 -11.29
C LEU A 324 -19.56 25.63 -11.73
N ALA A 325 -18.63 26.35 -11.09
CA ALA A 325 -17.20 26.21 -11.37
C ALA A 325 -16.68 24.80 -11.02
N THR A 326 -17.14 24.21 -9.91
CA THR A 326 -16.77 22.85 -9.50
C THR A 326 -17.30 21.81 -10.47
N VAL A 327 -18.57 21.91 -10.89
CA VAL A 327 -19.18 21.00 -11.87
C VAL A 327 -18.47 21.10 -13.22
N ALA A 328 -18.19 22.32 -13.69
CA ALA A 328 -17.45 22.55 -14.93
C ALA A 328 -16.04 21.95 -14.88
N ARG A 329 -15.28 22.19 -13.80
CA ARG A 329 -13.95 21.60 -13.60
C ARG A 329 -14.01 20.07 -13.63
N HIS A 330 -14.98 19.47 -12.94
CA HIS A 330 -15.16 18.02 -12.89
C HIS A 330 -15.44 17.42 -14.27
N VAL A 331 -16.42 17.98 -15.00
CA VAL A 331 -16.82 17.49 -16.33
C VAL A 331 -15.66 17.62 -17.33
N LEU A 332 -15.03 18.79 -17.41
CA LEU A 332 -13.94 19.05 -18.35
C LEU A 332 -12.70 18.18 -18.06
N ALA A 333 -12.29 18.06 -16.79
CA ALA A 333 -11.15 17.21 -16.40
C ALA A 333 -11.41 15.73 -16.73
N ARG A 334 -12.63 15.24 -16.51
CA ARG A 334 -13.01 13.86 -16.85
C ARG A 334 -13.10 13.63 -18.35
N SER A 335 -13.66 14.56 -19.12
CA SER A 335 -13.66 14.48 -20.58
C SER A 335 -12.24 14.44 -21.14
N ILE A 336 -11.33 15.29 -20.64
CA ILE A 336 -9.91 15.25 -21.00
C ILE A 336 -9.29 13.89 -20.66
N THR A 337 -9.52 13.40 -19.45
CA THR A 337 -9.01 12.09 -19.01
C THR A 337 -9.54 10.95 -19.89
N ALA A 338 -10.82 10.98 -20.28
CA ALA A 338 -11.42 9.97 -21.15
C ALA A 338 -10.89 10.03 -22.60
N GLU A 339 -10.61 11.22 -23.14
CA GLU A 339 -10.00 11.40 -24.45
C GLU A 339 -8.53 10.92 -24.46
N LEU A 340 -7.78 11.24 -23.40
CA LEU A 340 -6.45 10.65 -23.18
C LEU A 340 -6.53 9.13 -22.97
N GLY A 341 -7.66 8.65 -22.43
CA GLY A 341 -8.17 7.29 -22.41
C GLY A 341 -7.90 6.53 -23.70
N GLN A 342 -8.45 7.11 -24.76
CA GLN A 342 -8.46 6.57 -26.11
C GLN A 342 -7.09 6.73 -26.79
N ALA A 343 -6.34 7.78 -26.43
CA ALA A 343 -4.97 8.01 -26.90
C ALA A 343 -4.01 6.86 -26.55
N GLU A 344 -4.29 6.09 -25.49
CA GLU A 344 -3.47 4.95 -25.07
C GLU A 344 -3.42 3.83 -26.13
N ALA A 345 -4.47 3.71 -26.95
CA ALA A 345 -4.59 2.73 -28.03
C ALA A 345 -4.06 3.27 -29.36
N SER A 346 -4.27 4.56 -29.65
CA SER A 346 -3.85 5.18 -30.92
C SER A 346 -2.41 5.71 -30.89
N GLY A 347 -1.83 5.93 -29.70
CA GLY A 347 -0.53 6.59 -29.53
C GLY A 347 -0.53 8.09 -29.80
N VAL A 348 -1.71 8.68 -30.05
CA VAL A 348 -1.88 10.09 -30.43
C VAL A 348 -2.86 10.76 -29.47
N VAL A 349 -2.45 11.88 -28.87
CA VAL A 349 -3.33 12.74 -28.07
C VAL A 349 -4.29 13.49 -29.00
N PRO A 350 -5.63 13.35 -28.87
CA PRO A 350 -6.60 14.02 -29.73
C PRO A 350 -6.57 15.55 -29.60
N ASP A 351 -6.88 16.27 -30.69
CA ASP A 351 -7.00 17.74 -30.67
C ASP A 351 -8.12 18.22 -29.73
N ARG A 352 -9.17 17.41 -29.58
CA ARG A 352 -10.28 17.65 -28.65
C ARG A 352 -9.83 17.90 -27.20
N VAL A 353 -8.69 17.34 -26.78
CA VAL A 353 -8.14 17.61 -25.45
C VAL A 353 -7.76 19.08 -25.28
N PHE A 354 -7.18 19.68 -26.32
CA PHE A 354 -6.79 21.10 -26.32
C PHE A 354 -8.01 22.00 -26.44
N ASP A 355 -9.04 21.60 -27.19
CA ASP A 355 -10.32 22.34 -27.25
C ASP A 355 -10.97 22.44 -25.87
N LEU A 356 -10.99 21.33 -25.12
CA LEU A 356 -11.54 21.28 -23.75
C LEU A 356 -10.72 22.13 -22.75
N LEU A 357 -9.39 22.16 -22.91
CA LEU A 357 -8.54 23.04 -22.11
C LEU A 357 -8.80 24.52 -22.42
N GLU A 358 -8.99 24.85 -23.69
CA GLU A 358 -9.26 26.22 -24.08
C GLU A 358 -10.65 26.67 -23.63
N GLU A 359 -11.63 25.77 -23.64
CA GLU A 359 -12.95 26.00 -23.03
C GLU A 359 -12.85 26.26 -21.51
N ALA A 360 -12.03 25.48 -20.80
CA ALA A 360 -11.76 25.72 -19.39
C ALA A 360 -11.10 27.10 -19.15
N ARG A 361 -10.12 27.46 -19.98
CA ARG A 361 -9.41 28.73 -19.91
C ARG A 361 -10.34 29.93 -20.15
N GLN A 362 -11.22 29.84 -21.15
CA GLN A 362 -12.25 30.85 -21.42
C GLN A 362 -13.23 30.99 -20.24
N GLY A 363 -13.52 29.88 -19.55
CA GLY A 363 -14.30 29.88 -18.31
C GLY A 363 -13.55 30.37 -17.07
N GLY A 364 -12.26 30.72 -17.17
CA GLY A 364 -11.42 31.07 -16.02
C GLY A 364 -11.25 29.92 -15.02
N LEU A 365 -11.33 28.68 -15.49
CA LEU A 365 -11.31 27.47 -14.66
C LEU A 365 -9.90 26.87 -14.64
N SER A 366 -9.37 26.61 -13.45
CA SER A 366 -8.16 25.81 -13.28
C SER A 366 -8.53 24.34 -13.14
N LEU A 367 -8.06 23.49 -14.06
CA LEU A 367 -8.31 22.05 -14.01
C LEU A 367 -7.20 21.32 -13.25
N ASP A 368 -7.60 20.33 -12.44
CA ASP A 368 -6.67 19.33 -11.93
C ASP A 368 -6.68 18.11 -12.87
N LEU A 369 -5.57 17.91 -13.57
CA LEU A 369 -5.37 16.78 -14.49
C LEU A 369 -4.49 15.68 -13.89
N SER A 370 -4.32 15.65 -12.57
CA SER A 370 -3.50 14.65 -11.89
C SER A 370 -3.94 13.21 -12.19
N ALA A 371 -5.24 12.98 -12.35
CA ALA A 371 -5.81 11.69 -12.76
C ALA A 371 -5.31 11.20 -14.13
N ALA A 372 -4.95 12.13 -15.04
CA ALA A 372 -4.43 11.80 -16.36
C ALA A 372 -2.94 11.43 -16.37
N ASN A 373 -2.20 11.68 -15.27
CA ASN A 373 -0.75 11.43 -15.21
C ASN A 373 -0.40 9.95 -15.43
N ALA A 374 -1.15 9.04 -14.79
CA ALA A 374 -0.91 7.60 -14.93
C ALA A 374 -1.09 7.14 -16.38
N GLN A 375 -2.07 7.70 -17.07
CA GLN A 375 -2.33 7.44 -18.47
C GLN A 375 -1.25 8.03 -19.37
N ALA A 376 -0.90 9.31 -19.18
CA ALA A 376 0.17 9.96 -19.93
C ALA A 376 1.48 9.16 -19.82
N ARG A 377 1.84 8.69 -18.61
CA ARG A 377 3.01 7.84 -18.37
C ARG A 377 2.93 6.52 -19.16
N ARG A 378 1.78 5.84 -19.18
CA ARG A 378 1.60 4.60 -19.96
C ARG A 378 1.69 4.83 -21.48
N THR A 379 1.07 5.89 -21.98
CA THR A 379 1.08 6.20 -23.42
C THR A 379 2.50 6.56 -23.90
N VAL A 380 3.23 7.40 -23.15
CA VAL A 380 4.63 7.73 -23.46
C VAL A 380 5.51 6.49 -23.33
N ALA A 381 5.33 5.68 -22.29
CA ALA A 381 6.06 4.43 -22.12
C ALA A 381 5.90 3.50 -23.34
N ARG A 382 4.66 3.27 -23.82
CA ARG A 382 4.40 2.46 -25.02
C ARG A 382 5.03 3.05 -26.27
N ALA A 383 4.97 4.36 -26.46
CA ALA A 383 5.59 5.02 -27.60
C ALA A 383 7.12 4.81 -27.59
N MET A 384 7.75 4.95 -26.43
CA MET A 384 9.18 4.66 -26.25
C MET A 384 9.53 3.19 -26.49
N ASP A 385 8.69 2.26 -26.03
CA ASP A 385 8.90 0.81 -26.25
C ASP A 385 8.77 0.46 -27.73
N ALA A 386 7.79 1.04 -28.44
CA ALA A 386 7.64 0.89 -29.88
C ALA A 386 8.84 1.49 -30.64
N LEU A 387 9.34 2.65 -30.20
CA LEU A 387 10.53 3.30 -30.75
C LEU A 387 11.81 2.47 -30.54
N ALA A 388 11.90 1.73 -29.44
CA ALA A 388 13.03 0.84 -29.17
C ALA A 388 13.08 -0.37 -30.12
N VAL A 389 11.91 -0.88 -30.51
CA VAL A 389 11.77 -1.98 -31.48
C VAL A 389 12.13 -1.51 -32.89
N ASP A 390 11.54 -0.38 -33.31
CA ASP A 390 11.70 0.18 -34.65
C ASP A 390 11.88 1.71 -34.57
N PRO A 391 13.11 2.23 -34.72
CA PRO A 391 13.41 3.64 -34.56
C PRO A 391 13.25 4.44 -35.87
N ALA A 392 12.19 4.18 -36.62
CA ALA A 392 11.86 4.89 -37.86
C ALA A 392 11.63 6.41 -37.63
N PRO A 393 12.01 7.29 -38.57
CA PRO A 393 11.82 8.74 -38.45
C PRO A 393 10.39 9.17 -38.10
N GLU A 394 9.38 8.52 -38.70
CA GLU A 394 7.97 8.83 -38.48
C GLU A 394 7.54 8.53 -37.04
N ARG A 395 8.08 7.45 -36.46
CA ARG A 395 7.79 7.05 -35.08
C ARG A 395 8.53 7.94 -34.08
N ALA A 396 9.76 8.34 -34.38
CA ALA A 396 10.49 9.33 -33.59
C ALA A 396 9.75 10.67 -33.55
N GLN A 397 9.26 11.14 -34.70
CA GLN A 397 8.47 12.36 -34.81
C GLN A 397 7.13 12.26 -34.06
N SER A 398 6.43 11.12 -34.15
CA SER A 398 5.17 10.89 -33.44
C SER A 398 5.38 10.85 -31.91
N THR A 399 6.48 10.25 -31.46
CA THR A 399 6.85 10.19 -30.04
C THR A 399 7.21 11.57 -29.50
N LEU A 400 7.95 12.36 -30.27
CA LEU A 400 8.25 13.76 -29.96
C LEU A 400 6.96 14.58 -29.83
N ALA A 401 6.06 14.48 -30.82
CA ALA A 401 4.78 15.18 -30.80
C ALA A 401 3.92 14.80 -29.59
N LEU A 402 3.93 13.52 -29.19
CA LEU A 402 3.25 13.03 -28.00
C LEU A 402 3.81 13.69 -26.72
N ILE A 403 5.14 13.72 -26.56
CA ILE A 403 5.82 14.32 -25.40
C ILE A 403 5.56 15.83 -25.35
N ASP A 404 5.61 16.51 -26.50
CA ASP A 404 5.29 17.93 -26.62
C ASP A 404 3.87 18.25 -26.18
N ARG A 405 2.91 17.45 -26.66
CA ARG A 405 1.51 17.58 -26.25
C ARG A 405 1.37 17.33 -24.76
N ALA A 406 1.95 16.26 -24.21
CA ALA A 406 1.90 15.98 -22.77
C ALA A 406 2.45 17.13 -21.91
N TRP A 407 3.55 17.76 -22.33
CA TRP A 407 4.08 18.94 -21.65
C TRP A 407 3.18 20.17 -21.76
N ARG A 408 2.59 20.43 -22.93
CA ARG A 408 1.61 21.52 -23.09
C ARG A 408 0.36 21.33 -22.23
N LEU A 409 -0.05 20.08 -22.02
CA LEU A 409 -1.16 19.75 -21.12
C LEU A 409 -0.80 19.89 -19.63
N GLY A 410 0.49 20.02 -19.29
CA GLY A 410 0.95 20.03 -17.90
C GLY A 410 0.79 18.69 -17.18
N VAL A 411 0.59 17.59 -17.92
CA VAL A 411 0.47 16.24 -17.33
C VAL A 411 1.85 15.63 -17.11
N TRP A 412 2.02 14.97 -15.98
CA TRP A 412 3.27 14.30 -15.64
C TRP A 412 3.32 12.90 -16.27
N PHE A 413 4.23 12.71 -17.23
CA PHE A 413 4.44 11.43 -17.92
C PHE A 413 5.67 10.64 -17.43
N GLY A 414 6.40 11.13 -16.41
CA GLY A 414 7.61 10.47 -15.91
C GLY A 414 8.84 10.71 -16.79
N LEU A 415 9.41 11.92 -16.69
CA LEU A 415 10.58 12.33 -17.48
C LEU A 415 11.79 11.42 -17.27
N TRP A 416 12.09 11.04 -16.03
CA TRP A 416 13.26 10.21 -15.69
C TRP A 416 13.22 8.83 -16.36
N ASP A 417 12.08 8.13 -16.30
CA ASP A 417 11.90 6.84 -16.98
C ASP A 417 12.04 6.99 -18.51
N THR A 418 11.44 8.05 -19.05
CA THR A 418 11.47 8.35 -20.50
C THR A 418 12.89 8.62 -20.97
N GLN A 419 13.67 9.40 -20.20
CA GLN A 419 15.08 9.68 -20.45
C GLN A 419 15.93 8.40 -20.42
N ASN A 420 15.73 7.52 -19.43
CA ASN A 420 16.48 6.27 -19.34
C ASN A 420 16.20 5.34 -20.53
N ARG A 421 14.92 5.19 -20.92
CA ARG A 421 14.54 4.43 -22.11
C ARG A 421 15.15 5.02 -23.38
N PHE A 422 15.08 6.35 -23.54
CA PHE A 422 15.69 7.04 -24.67
C PHE A 422 17.20 6.76 -24.76
N LEU A 423 17.91 6.86 -23.63
CA LEU A 423 19.36 6.63 -23.58
C LEU A 423 19.73 5.19 -23.96
N GLU A 424 18.90 4.21 -23.58
CA GLU A 424 19.07 2.81 -23.98
C GLU A 424 18.92 2.65 -25.51
N ILE A 425 17.91 3.28 -26.11
CA ILE A 425 17.71 3.29 -27.58
C ILE A 425 18.91 3.94 -28.27
N TRP A 426 19.33 5.12 -27.82
CA TRP A 426 20.45 5.88 -28.38
C TRP A 426 21.77 5.10 -28.38
N ARG A 427 22.01 4.29 -27.34
CA ARG A 427 23.20 3.43 -27.21
C ARG A 427 23.13 2.20 -28.11
N ARG A 428 21.95 1.56 -28.22
CA ARG A 428 21.77 0.31 -28.96
C ARG A 428 21.57 0.50 -30.47
N ARG A 429 21.13 1.68 -30.91
CA ARG A 429 20.76 1.97 -32.31
C ARG A 429 21.52 3.19 -32.88
N PRO A 430 22.85 3.13 -33.08
CA PRO A 430 23.62 4.24 -33.63
C PRO A 430 23.12 4.74 -34.99
N GLU A 431 22.59 3.83 -35.81
CA GLU A 431 22.03 4.08 -37.14
C GLU A 431 20.82 5.02 -37.13
N ALA A 432 20.07 5.05 -36.02
CA ALA A 432 18.84 5.84 -35.90
C ALA A 432 19.06 7.23 -35.27
N ARG A 433 20.29 7.57 -34.85
CA ARG A 433 20.61 8.84 -34.19
C ARG A 433 20.15 10.09 -34.97
N PRO A 434 20.25 10.17 -36.31
CA PRO A 434 19.75 11.33 -37.05
C PRO A 434 18.25 11.57 -36.83
N ALA A 435 17.45 10.50 -36.80
CA ALA A 435 16.01 10.57 -36.56
C ALA A 435 15.64 10.90 -35.11
N LEU A 436 16.52 10.55 -34.15
CA LEU A 436 16.28 10.72 -32.72
C LEU A 436 16.77 12.05 -32.15
N ARG A 437 17.49 12.87 -32.93
CA ARG A 437 18.14 14.09 -32.44
C ARG A 437 17.17 15.10 -31.84
N ALA A 438 16.05 15.38 -32.52
CA ALA A 438 15.05 16.31 -32.02
C ALA A 438 14.41 15.82 -30.70
N LEU A 439 14.22 14.51 -30.56
CA LEU A 439 13.75 13.90 -29.32
C LEU A 439 14.80 14.00 -28.20
N ALA A 440 16.09 13.84 -28.51
CA ALA A 440 17.19 14.00 -27.56
C ALA A 440 17.22 15.40 -26.94
N GLU A 441 17.17 16.41 -27.80
CA GLU A 441 17.13 17.82 -27.40
C GLU A 441 15.89 18.10 -26.55
N ARG A 442 14.73 17.57 -26.98
CA ARG A 442 13.50 17.77 -26.26
C ARG A 442 13.53 17.15 -24.87
N LEU A 443 14.15 15.98 -24.72
CA LEU A 443 14.34 15.32 -23.43
C LEU A 443 15.50 15.91 -22.60
N GLY A 444 16.17 16.96 -23.08
CA GLY A 444 17.21 17.68 -22.34
C GLY A 444 18.59 17.03 -22.39
N PHE A 445 18.84 16.13 -23.35
CA PHE A 445 20.17 15.57 -23.55
C PHE A 445 21.07 16.51 -24.38
N ARG A 446 22.35 16.59 -24.00
CA ARG A 446 23.41 17.19 -24.82
C ARG A 446 24.30 16.06 -25.32
N LEU A 447 24.03 15.57 -26.52
CA LEU A 447 24.71 14.44 -27.14
C LEU A 447 25.51 14.97 -28.33
N ASP A 448 26.65 15.58 -28.01
CA ASP A 448 27.68 15.94 -28.99
C ASP A 448 28.58 14.73 -29.29
#